data_AF-A0A816GNG9-F1
#
_entry.id   AF-A0A816GNG9-F1
#
_cell.length_a   1.000
_cell.length_b   1.000
_cell.length_c   1.000
_cell.angle_alpha   90.00
_cell.angle_beta   90.00
_cell.angle_gamma   90.00
#
_symmetry.space_group_name_H-M   'P 1'
#
loop_
_entity.id
_entity.type
_entity.pdbx_description
1 polymer ?
#
loop_
_entity_poly.entity_id
_entity_poly.type
_entity_poly.pdbx_seq_one_letter_code
_entity_poly.pdbx_strand_id
1 'polypeptide(L)' 'MTSWAIVVDVYYLPPMTIKENESSVDFARRVKAVIAKQGGFVDLEWDGGLKRALPKEDFKQKEQRKFYEMLKTE' A
#
# COMPACT_ATOMS: atom_id res chain seq x y z
N MET A 1 20.75 8.04 -31.46
CA MET A 1 21.29 7.70 -30.13
C MET A 1 20.46 8.47 -29.11
N THR A 2 19.61 7.80 -28.32
CA THR A 2 18.76 8.46 -27.33
C THR A 2 19.45 8.44 -25.97
N SER A 3 19.51 9.60 -25.31
CA SER A 3 20.02 9.76 -23.95
C SER A 3 18.84 9.91 -22.99
N TRP A 4 18.88 9.19 -21.87
CA TRP A 4 17.87 9.26 -20.82
C TRP A 4 18.52 9.25 -19.45
N ALA A 5 17.82 9.80 -18.46
CA ALA A 5 18.22 9.80 -17.06
C ALA A 5 17.00 9.56 -16.17
N ILE A 6 17.25 9.07 -14.95
CA ILE A 6 16.26 8.91 -13.89
C ILE A 6 16.64 9.86 -12.76
N VAL A 7 15.65 10.63 -12.29
CA VAL A 7 15.77 11.47 -11.09
C VAL A 7 14.88 10.86 -10.03
N VAL A 8 15.45 10.58 -8.86
CA VAL A 8 14.74 9.97 -7.72
C VAL A 8 15.12 10.63 -6.41
N ASP A 9 14.15 10.74 -5.53
CA ASP A 9 14.37 11.08 -4.12
C ASP A 9 14.72 9.82 -3.34
N VAL A 10 15.83 9.86 -2.60
CA VAL A 10 16.30 8.74 -1.76
C VAL A 10 16.11 9.09 -0.29
N TYR A 11 15.37 8.24 0.42
CA TYR A 11 15.12 8.40 1.84
C TYR A 11 15.74 7.26 2.63
N TYR A 12 16.52 7.59 3.65
CA TYR A 12 17.04 6.62 4.62
C TYR A 12 16.16 6.64 5.86
N LEU A 13 15.58 5.49 6.18
CA LEU A 13 14.75 5.29 7.37
C LEU A 13 15.50 4.41 8.37
N PRO A 14 15.32 4.61 9.69
CA PRO A 14 15.86 3.71 10.70
C PRO A 14 15.39 2.27 10.48
N PRO A 15 16.23 1.26 10.77
CA PRO A 15 15.83 -0.13 10.66
C PRO A 15 14.71 -0.44 11.66
N MET A 16 13.75 -1.24 11.23
CA MET A 16 12.61 -1.66 12.04
C MET A 16 12.73 -3.15 12.35
N THR A 17 12.53 -3.52 13.61
CA THR A 17 12.51 -4.92 14.08
C THR A 17 11.10 -5.37 14.41
N ILE A 18 10.85 -6.68 14.29
CA ILE A 18 9.57 -7.30 14.67
C ILE A 18 9.41 -7.22 16.19
N LYS A 19 8.22 -6.82 16.66
CA LYS A 19 7.90 -6.81 18.11
C LYS A 19 7.44 -8.19 18.58
N GLU A 20 7.54 -8.47 19.89
CA GLU A 20 7.24 -9.78 20.48
C GLU A 20 5.86 -10.36 20.13
N ASN A 21 4.85 -9.50 19.95
CA ASN A 21 3.47 -9.91 19.63
C ASN A 21 3.01 -9.45 18.24
N GLU A 22 3.94 -9.21 17.32
CA GLU A 22 3.64 -8.73 15.98
C GLU A 22 3.75 -9.88 14.96
N SER A 23 2.68 -10.12 14.19
CA SER A 23 2.75 -11.10 13.10
C SER A 23 3.61 -10.58 11.95
N SER A 24 4.12 -11.48 11.10
CA SER A 24 4.89 -11.09 9.91
C SER A 24 4.11 -10.13 8.99
N VAL A 25 2.78 -10.28 8.93
CA VAL A 25 1.89 -9.42 8.13
C VAL A 25 1.76 -8.04 8.77
N ASP A 26 1.60 -7.98 10.10
CA ASP A 26 1.51 -6.72 10.84
C ASP A 26 2.80 -5.93 10.76
N PHE A 27 3.93 -6.62 10.88
CA PHE A 27 5.25 -6.03 10.70
C PHE A 27 5.44 -5.41 9.32
N ALA A 28 5.13 -6.16 8.26
CA ALA A 28 5.23 -5.67 6.89
C ALA A 28 4.33 -4.44 6.66
N ARG A 29 3.11 -4.47 7.20
CA ARG A 29 2.17 -3.34 7.16
C ARG A 29 2.71 -2.11 7.89
N ARG A 30 3.30 -2.28 9.07
CA ARG A 30 3.90 -1.16 9.82
C ARG A 30 5.09 -0.55 9.08
N VAL A 31 5.98 -1.37 8.52
CA VAL A 31 7.12 -0.88 7.72
C VAL A 31 6.62 -0.10 6.50
N LYS A 32 5.63 -0.65 5.79
CA LYS A 32 4.99 0.02 4.64
C LYS A 32 4.39 1.38 5.03
N ALA A 33 3.67 1.45 6.15
CA ALA A 33 3.07 2.69 6.63
C ALA A 33 4.10 3.80 6.88
N VAL A 34 5.27 3.44 7.46
CA VAL A 34 6.36 4.39 7.70
C VAL A 34 6.96 4.89 6.38
N ILE A 35 7.16 4.00 5.40
CA ILE A 35 7.65 4.37 4.05
C ILE A 35 6.65 5.27 3.34
N ALA A 36 5.35 4.93 3.39
CA ALA A 36 4.29 5.72 2.78
C ALA A 36 4.24 7.13 3.38
N LYS A 37 4.32 7.24 4.71
CA LYS A 37 4.38 8.52 5.39
C LYS A 37 5.61 9.34 4.98
N GLN A 38 6.77 8.71 4.83
CA GLN A 38 8.00 9.39 4.43
C GLN A 38 7.93 9.90 2.97
N GLY A 39 7.32 9.12 2.08
CA GLY A 39 7.15 9.48 0.67
C GLY A 39 5.92 10.34 0.37
N GLY A 40 5.10 10.67 1.37
CA GLY A 40 3.82 11.38 1.16
C GLY A 40 2.77 10.55 0.39
N PHE A 41 2.89 9.23 0.42
CA PHE A 41 1.98 8.30 -0.27
C PHE A 41 0.78 7.95 0.59
N VAL A 42 -0.32 7.59 -0.06
CA VAL A 42 -1.48 7.00 0.61
C VAL A 42 -1.15 5.56 1.01
N ASP A 43 -1.27 5.26 2.31
CA ASP A 43 -1.08 3.89 2.81
C ASP A 43 -2.31 3.03 2.51
N LEU A 44 -2.22 2.23 1.44
CA LEU A 44 -3.29 1.32 1.03
C LEU A 44 -3.17 -0.02 1.77
N GLU A 45 -4.29 -0.67 2.08
CA GLU A 45 -4.31 -2.02 2.68
C GLU A 45 -3.85 -3.14 1.73
N TRP A 46 -3.34 -2.82 0.54
CA TRP A 46 -2.97 -3.80 -0.46
C TRP A 46 -1.79 -4.67 -0.02
N ASP A 47 -2.08 -5.96 0.09
CA ASP A 47 -1.13 -7.07 0.12
C ASP A 47 -0.43 -7.19 -1.25
N GLY A 48 0.90 -7.36 -1.23
CA GLY A 48 1.72 -7.59 -2.43
C GLY A 48 1.32 -8.81 -3.26
N GLY A 49 0.46 -9.70 -2.73
CA GLY A 49 -0.19 -10.79 -3.45
C GLY A 49 -0.97 -10.35 -4.69
N LEU A 50 -1.42 -9.08 -4.75
CA LEU A 50 -2.08 -8.53 -5.94
C LEU A 50 -1.19 -8.45 -7.19
N LYS A 51 0.14 -8.55 -7.03
CA LYS A 51 1.06 -8.68 -8.18
C LYS A 51 0.97 -10.06 -8.85
N ARG A 52 0.41 -11.05 -8.15
CA ARG A 52 0.36 -12.46 -8.59
C ARG A 52 -1.04 -12.96 -8.86
N ALA A 53 -2.06 -12.35 -8.25
CA ALA A 53 -3.45 -12.75 -8.39
C ALA A 53 -4.38 -11.53 -8.37
N LEU A 54 -5.58 -11.69 -8.92
CA LEU A 54 -6.60 -10.67 -8.84
C LEU A 54 -7.09 -10.46 -7.40
N PRO A 55 -7.64 -9.28 -7.07
CA PRO A 55 -8.30 -9.07 -5.79
C PRO A 55 -9.40 -10.09 -5.56
N LYS A 56 -9.52 -10.58 -4.31
CA LYS A 56 -10.64 -11.47 -3.94
C LYS A 56 -11.97 -10.77 -4.21
N GLU A 57 -12.98 -11.55 -4.58
CA GLU A 57 -14.30 -11.03 -4.92
C GLU A 57 -14.92 -10.19 -3.78
N ASP A 58 -14.71 -10.59 -2.52
CA ASP A 58 -15.22 -9.85 -1.36
C ASP A 58 -14.73 -8.38 -1.31
N PHE A 59 -13.46 -8.14 -1.68
CA PHE A 59 -12.89 -6.80 -1.72
C PHE A 59 -13.49 -5.97 -2.85
N LYS A 60 -13.67 -6.57 -4.04
CA LYS A 60 -14.31 -5.89 -5.18
C LYS A 60 -15.73 -5.47 -4.83
N GLN A 61 -16.52 -6.37 -4.23
CA GLN A 61 -17.90 -6.09 -3.83
C GLN A 61 -17.99 -5.02 -2.74
N LYS A 62 -16.99 -4.94 -1.84
CA LYS A 62 -16.92 -3.89 -0.82
C LYS A 62 -16.68 -2.51 -1.46
N GLU A 63 -15.75 -2.41 -2.40
CA GLU A 63 -15.49 -1.15 -3.11
C GLU A 63 -16.64 -0.73 -4.03
N GLN A 64 -17.27 -1.68 -4.73
CA GLN A 64 -18.47 -1.41 -5.53
C GLN A 64 -19.62 -0.86 -4.69
N ARG A 65 -19.82 -1.36 -3.47
CA ARG A 65 -20.84 -0.84 -2.54
C ARG A 65 -20.55 0.60 -2.13
N LYS A 66 -19.31 0.93 -1.79
CA LYS A 66 -18.92 2.32 -1.45
C LYS A 66 -19.18 3.28 -2.61
N PHE A 67 -18.80 2.88 -3.83
CA PHE A 67 -19.06 3.68 -5.03
C PHE A 67 -20.56 3.86 -5.27
N TYR A 68 -21.34 2.80 -5.11
CA TYR A 68 -22.80 2.88 -5.23
C TYR A 68 -23.43 3.83 -4.20
N GLU A 69 -22.97 3.81 -2.95
CA GLU A 69 -23.42 4.75 -1.91
C GLU A 69 -23.03 6.20 -2.22
N MET A 70 -21.82 6.42 -2.74
CA MET A 70 -21.35 7.74 -3.17
C MET A 70 -22.22 8.29 -4.29
N LEU A 71 -22.52 7.49 -5.33
CA LEU A 71 -23.36 7.88 -6.46
C LEU A 71 -24.83 8.13 -6.09
N LYS A 72 -25.33 7.52 -5.00
CA LYS A 72 -26.70 7.75 -4.50
C LYS A 72 -26.87 9.07 -3.76
N THR A 73 -25.77 9.65 -3.30
CA THR A 73 -25.77 10.87 -2.49
C THR A 73 -25.69 12.13 -3.38
N GLU A 74 -25.37 11.95 -4.67
CA GLU A 74 -25.48 12.95 -5.74
C GLU A 74 -26.88 12.97 -6.37
#